data_AF-K1ZMU8-F1
#
_entry.id   AF-K1ZMU8-F1
#
_cell.length_a   1.000
_cell.length_b   1.000
_cell.length_c   1.000
_cell.angle_alpha   90.00
_cell.angle_beta   90.00
_cell.angle_gamma   90.00
#
_symmetry.space_group_name_H-M   'P 1'
#
loop_
_entity.id
_entity.type
_entity.pdbx_description
1 polymer ?
#
loop_
_entity_poly.entity_id
_entity_poly.type
_entity_poly.pdbx_seq_one_letter_code
_entity_poly.pdbx_strand_id
1 'polypeptide(L)'
;MVVTVEPGIYFLDVYFKSAKERRKYQNFVNWSKADQYFSLGGIRIEDNLIITNTGHINLTKIPKEVDEIEALRKTNIELCPAKRDQS
;
A
#
# COMPACT_ATOMS: atom_id res chain seq x y z
N MET A 1 -21.85 5.99 7.40
CA MET A 1 -21.24 5.10 6.41
C MET A 1 -19.81 4.81 6.83
N VAL A 2 -19.32 3.59 6.67
CA VAL A 2 -17.89 3.24 6.89
C VAL A 2 -17.31 2.77 5.58
N VAL A 3 -16.13 3.26 5.21
CA VAL A 3 -15.44 2.95 3.95
C VAL A 3 -13.95 2.69 4.18
N THR A 4 -13.33 1.93 3.28
CA THR A 4 -11.88 1.83 3.18
C THR A 4 -11.34 2.87 2.21
N VAL A 5 -10.18 3.45 2.53
CA VAL A 5 -9.38 4.26 1.61
C VAL A 5 -8.04 3.57 1.46
N GLU A 6 -7.81 2.96 0.31
CA GLU A 6 -6.75 1.95 0.13
C GLU A 6 -5.90 2.10 -1.15
N PRO A 7 -5.31 3.28 -1.42
CA PRO A 7 -4.45 3.45 -2.59
C PRO A 7 -3.27 2.47 -2.57
N GLY A 8 -2.96 1.89 -3.73
CA GLY A 8 -1.84 0.97 -3.88
C GLY A 8 -1.19 1.04 -5.25
N ILE A 9 0.10 0.67 -5.29
CA ILE A 9 0.92 0.56 -6.49
C ILE A 9 1.55 -0.83 -6.55
N TYR A 10 1.49 -1.47 -7.72
CA TYR A 10 1.92 -2.85 -7.91
C TYR A 10 2.67 -3.03 -9.24
N PHE A 11 3.70 -3.84 -9.19
CA PHE A 11 4.53 -4.29 -10.32
C PHE A 11 4.08 -5.69 -10.73
N LEU A 12 2.96 -5.78 -11.44
CA LEU A 12 2.30 -7.06 -11.73
C LEU A 12 2.89 -7.78 -12.96
N ASP A 13 2.98 -9.10 -12.88
CA ASP A 13 3.41 -10.00 -13.96
C ASP A 13 2.75 -9.69 -15.30
N VAL A 14 1.44 -9.44 -15.31
CA VAL A 14 0.65 -9.21 -16.52
C VAL A 14 1.15 -8.02 -17.35
N TYR A 15 1.76 -7.02 -16.71
CA TYR A 15 2.31 -5.85 -17.39
C TYR A 15 3.81 -6.02 -17.69
N PHE A 16 4.57 -6.56 -16.74
CA PHE A 16 6.04 -6.63 -16.84
C PHE A 16 6.55 -7.79 -17.71
N LYS A 17 5.80 -8.89 -17.80
CA LYS A 17 6.13 -10.05 -18.64
C LYS A 17 5.46 -10.02 -20.01
N SER A 18 4.51 -9.11 -20.24
CA SER A 18 3.80 -8.99 -21.52
C SER A 18 4.50 -8.01 -22.47
N ALA A 19 5.12 -8.53 -23.53
CA ALA A 19 5.69 -7.68 -24.59
C ALA A 19 4.64 -6.78 -25.26
N LYS A 20 3.37 -7.21 -25.30
CA LYS A 20 2.25 -6.42 -25.83
C LYS A 20 1.99 -5.19 -24.96
N GLU A 21 1.86 -5.37 -23.65
CA GLU A 21 1.62 -4.26 -22.73
C GLU A 21 2.83 -3.32 -22.66
N ARG A 22 4.06 -3.86 -22.68
CA ARG A 22 5.27 -3.03 -22.70
C ARG A 22 5.34 -2.11 -23.91
N ARG A 23 4.99 -2.62 -25.09
CA ARG A 23 4.89 -1.81 -26.31
C ARG A 23 3.77 -0.77 -26.22
N LYS A 24 2.60 -1.15 -25.70
CA LYS A 24 1.45 -0.26 -25.54
C LYS A 24 1.78 0.97 -24.69
N TYR A 25 2.56 0.81 -23.62
CA TYR A 25 2.91 1.91 -22.71
C TYR A 25 4.36 2.42 -22.88
N GLN A 26 5.04 2.10 -23.98
CA GLN A 26 6.45 2.44 -24.20
C GLN A 26 6.75 3.96 -24.11
N ASN A 27 5.77 4.81 -24.42
CA ASN A 27 5.91 6.27 -24.36
C ASN A 27 5.59 6.84 -22.96
N PHE A 28 5.05 6.03 -22.05
CA PHE A 28 4.62 6.44 -20.71
C PHE A 28 5.47 5.81 -19.60
N VAL A 29 6.12 4.67 -19.89
CA VAL A 29 6.84 3.89 -18.89
C VAL A 29 8.30 3.72 -19.31
N ASN A 30 9.21 4.18 -18.45
CA ASN A 30 10.61 3.79 -18.55
C ASN A 30 10.76 2.36 -18.01
N TRP A 31 10.65 1.39 -18.91
CA TRP A 31 10.69 -0.03 -18.61
C TRP A 31 11.99 -0.48 -17.96
N SER A 32 13.14 0.10 -18.34
CA SER A 32 14.43 -0.21 -17.74
C SER A 32 14.48 0.21 -16.27
N LYS A 33 13.89 1.35 -15.91
CA LYS A 33 13.77 1.78 -14.52
C LYS A 33 12.73 0.96 -13.77
N ALA A 34 11.59 0.69 -14.39
CA ALA A 34 10.49 -0.04 -13.76
C ALA A 34 10.88 -1.48 -13.37
N ASP A 35 11.67 -2.17 -14.21
CA ASP A 35 12.13 -3.54 -13.95
C ASP A 35 12.95 -3.66 -12.64
N GLN A 36 13.63 -2.58 -12.22
CA GLN A 36 14.41 -2.57 -10.98
C GLN A 36 13.54 -2.71 -9.72
N TYR A 37 12.25 -2.36 -9.81
CA TYR A 37 11.31 -2.39 -8.70
C TYR A 37 10.38 -3.62 -8.76
N PHE A 38 10.53 -4.48 -9.78
CA PHE A 38 9.63 -5.59 -10.01
C PHE A 38 9.59 -6.59 -8.84
N SER A 39 10.74 -6.82 -8.19
CA SER A 39 10.84 -7.71 -7.02
C SER A 39 10.16 -7.17 -5.76
N LEU A 40 9.80 -5.88 -5.71
CA LEU A 40 9.06 -5.31 -4.58
C LEU A 40 7.62 -5.82 -4.52
N GLY A 41 7.06 -6.29 -5.65
CA GLY A 41 5.66 -6.69 -5.75
C GLY A 41 4.74 -5.48 -5.74
N GLY A 42 4.45 -4.91 -4.56
CA GLY A 42 3.63 -3.72 -4.45
C GLY A 42 3.38 -3.27 -3.02
N ILE A 43 2.79 -2.09 -2.89
CA ILE A 43 2.50 -1.43 -1.62
C ILE A 43 1.05 -0.96 -1.65
N ARG A 44 0.34 -1.12 -0.53
CA ARG A 44 -0.99 -0.55 -0.28
C ARG A 44 -1.02 0.03 1.12
N ILE A 45 -1.57 1.23 1.26
CA ILE A 45 -1.84 1.85 2.56
C ILE A 45 -3.35 1.95 2.68
N GLU A 46 -3.91 1.42 3.75
CA GLU A 46 -5.36 1.25 3.91
C GLU A 46 -5.83 1.83 5.24
N ASP A 47 -6.83 2.72 5.18
CA ASP A 47 -7.50 3.31 6.32
C ASP A 47 -9.01 3.01 6.33
N ASN A 48 -9.57 2.84 7.52
CA ASN A 48 -11.01 2.73 7.74
C ASN A 48 -11.57 4.08 8.18
N LEU A 49 -12.49 4.65 7.40
CA LEU A 49 -13.08 5.96 7.66
C LEU A 49 -14.57 5.87 7.96
N ILE A 50 -15.00 6.54 9.04
CA ILE A 50 -16.42 6.84 9.28
C ILE A 50 -16.73 8.18 8.63
N ILE A 51 -17.67 8.22 7.70
CA ILE A 51 -18.16 9.46 7.09
C ILE A 51 -19.16 10.14 8.03
N THR A 52 -18.95 11.43 8.28
CA THR A 52 -19.81 12.31 9.09
C THR A 52 -20.45 13.39 8.22
N ASN A 53 -21.39 14.17 8.79
CA ASN A 53 -22.07 15.23 8.04
C ASN A 53 -21.14 16.35 7.53
N THR A 54 -19.96 16.50 8.13
CA THR A 54 -19.00 17.57 7.80
C THR A 54 -17.64 17.06 7.32
N GLY A 55 -17.45 15.74 7.21
CA GLY A 55 -16.17 15.15 6.82
C GLY A 55 -16.06 13.67 7.16
N HIS A 56 -14.97 13.28 7.82
CA HIS A 56 -14.73 11.89 8.21
C HIS A 56 -13.93 11.77 9.51
N ILE A 57 -14.00 10.60 10.15
CA ILE A 57 -13.18 10.20 11.28
C ILE A 57 -12.37 8.98 10.85
N ASN A 58 -11.04 9.05 10.97
CA ASN A 58 -10.16 7.92 10.67
C ASN A 58 -10.04 7.00 11.90
N LEU A 59 -10.41 5.73 11.71
CA LEU A 59 -10.35 4.69 12.74
C LEU A 59 -8.99 3.98 12.78
N THR A 60 -8.20 4.06 11.70
CA THR A 60 -6.90 3.39 11.60
C THR A 60 -5.80 4.28 12.16
N LYS A 61 -5.16 3.84 13.26
CA LYS A 61 -4.08 4.55 13.95
C LYS A 61 -2.79 3.73 13.93
N ILE A 62 -2.09 3.77 12.80
CA ILE A 62 -0.79 3.15 12.60
C ILE A 62 0.19 4.18 12.02
N PRO A 63 1.51 4.02 12.24
CA PRO A 63 2.55 4.77 11.54
C PRO A 63 2.39 4.71 10.03
N LYS A 64 2.53 5.85 9.35
CA LYS A 64 2.40 5.94 7.89
C LYS A 64 3.57 6.66 7.25
N GLU A 65 4.19 7.58 7.97
CA GLU A 65 5.36 8.30 7.47
C GLU A 65 6.59 7.38 7.51
N VAL A 66 7.50 7.60 6.57
CA VAL A 66 8.72 6.76 6.42
C VAL A 66 9.50 6.70 7.73
N ASP A 67 9.75 7.85 8.35
CA ASP A 67 10.52 7.94 9.59
C ASP A 67 9.82 7.23 10.76
N GLU A 68 8.49 7.28 10.83
CA GLU A 68 7.72 6.59 11.88
C GLU A 68 7.80 5.07 11.71
N ILE A 69 7.69 4.58 10.47
CA ILE A 69 7.79 3.15 10.14
C ILE A 69 9.23 2.65 10.41
N GLU A 70 10.24 3.42 10.01
CA GLU A 70 11.63 3.08 10.28
C GLU A 70 11.95 3.08 11.78
N ALA A 71 11.46 4.07 12.52
CA ALA A 71 11.60 4.12 13.97
C ALA A 71 10.95 2.88 14.61
N LEU A 72 9.72 2.54 14.20
CA LEU A 72 9.01 1.35 14.66
C LEU A 72 9.77 0.05 14.39
N ARG A 73 10.44 -0.06 13.24
CA ARG A 73 11.26 -1.23 12.91
C ARG A 73 12.55 -1.33 13.72
N LYS A 74 13.13 -0.20 14.13
CA LYS A 74 14.36 -0.16 14.93
C LYS A 74 14.10 -0.57 16.38
N THR A 75 12.89 -0.36 16.86
CA THR A 75 12.44 -0.85 18.17
C THR A 75 11.98 -2.31 18.08
N ASN A 76 12.53 -3.19 18.93
CA ASN A 76 12.04 -4.56 19.15
C ASN A 76 10.68 -4.53 19.91
N ILE A 77 9.68 -3.85 19.36
CA ILE A 77 8.34 -3.79 19.94
C ILE A 77 7.53 -4.92 19.30
N GLU A 78 7.03 -5.84 20.13
CA GLU A 78 5.93 -6.71 19.74
C GLU A 78 4.75 -5.82 19.34
N LEU A 79 4.44 -5.78 18.04
CA LEU A 79 3.23 -5.15 17.56
C LEU A 79 2.04 -5.86 18.20
N CYS A 80 1.24 -5.07 18.94
CA CYS A 80 0.03 -5.43 19.67
C CYS A 80 -0.59 -6.77 19.25
N PRO A 81 -0.81 -7.74 20.17
CA PRO A 81 -1.42 -9.00 19.82
C PRO A 81 -2.79 -8.70 19.21
N ALA A 82 -2.95 -9.01 17.93
CA ALA A 82 -4.25 -9.01 17.28
C ALA A 82 -5.16 -9.84 18.19
N LYS A 83 -6.11 -9.18 18.87
CA LYS A 83 -7.14 -9.88 19.61
C LYS A 83 -7.87 -10.71 18.57
N ARG A 84 -7.57 -12.02 18.54
CA ARG A 84 -8.45 -13.02 17.93
C ARG A 84 -9.73 -12.90 18.73
N ASP A 85 -10.67 -12.13 18.21
CA ASP A 85 -12.03 -12.15 18.69
C ASP A 85 -12.53 -13.56 18.40
N GLN A 86 -12.56 -14.39 19.45
CA GLN A 86 -13.27 -15.64 19.44
C GLN A 86 -14.74 -15.28 19.65
N SER A 87 -15.51 -15.33 18.58
CA SER A 87 -16.97 -15.54 18.61
C SER A 87 -17.33 -16.55 17.54
#